data_AF-A0AAN5AVL5-F1
#
_entry.id   AF-A0AAN5AVL5-F1
#
_cell.length_a   1.000
_cell.length_b   1.000
_cell.length_c   1.000
_cell.angle_alpha   90.00
_cell.angle_beta   90.00
_cell.angle_gamma   90.00
#
_symmetry.space_group_name_H-M   'P 1'
#
loop_
_entity.id
_entity.type
_entity.pdbx_description
1 polymer ?
#
loop_
_entity_poly.entity_id
_entity_poly.type
_entity_poly.pdbx_seq_one_letter_code
_entity_poly.pdbx_strand_id
1 'polypeptide(L)'
;MVMRNIIWILFVAVLVSCQDVTIGFLNVEKAGYEIDSLEVKAVLDNAVPEIIPNPEYERYVDMGFDPERCIEMGIYPTLEIGGGEDYTRDKYNIPWTSTPIEGVDGTAPIYVSIKSVASNDGDVGKLKAVLTVKGDGMLNVPCHHDIPVGRYVISLTFSNEGYSKDVDNCFTIIVK
;
A
#
# COMPACT_ATOMS: atom_id res chain seq x y z
N MET A 1 -47.80 51.76 -57.30
CA MET A 1 -48.06 50.41 -56.77
C MET A 1 -46.71 49.80 -56.44
N VAL A 2 -46.26 49.90 -55.18
CA VAL A 2 -44.93 49.42 -54.74
C VAL A 2 -45.15 48.08 -54.06
N MET A 3 -44.58 47.03 -54.66
CA MET A 3 -44.68 45.66 -54.17
C MET A 3 -43.70 45.49 -53.00
N ARG A 4 -44.23 45.20 -51.81
CA ARG A 4 -43.45 45.03 -50.57
C ARG A 4 -43.10 43.55 -50.41
N ASN A 5 -41.89 43.17 -50.80
CA ASN A 5 -41.36 41.81 -50.61
C ASN A 5 -41.23 41.51 -49.10
N ILE A 6 -41.95 40.49 -48.62
CA ILE A 6 -41.81 39.97 -47.25
C ILE A 6 -40.79 38.83 -47.31
N ILE A 7 -39.57 39.11 -46.86
CA ILE A 7 -38.50 38.11 -46.72
C ILE A 7 -38.70 37.44 -45.36
N TRP A 8 -39.06 36.15 -45.35
CA TRP A 8 -39.09 35.32 -44.16
C TRP A 8 -37.65 34.96 -43.76
N ILE A 9 -37.10 35.65 -42.76
CA ILE A 9 -35.83 35.28 -42.14
C ILE A 9 -36.08 34.03 -41.30
N LEU A 10 -35.57 32.90 -41.78
CA LEU A 10 -35.52 31.63 -41.06
C LEU A 10 -34.48 31.78 -39.94
N PHE A 11 -34.95 32.02 -38.72
CA PHE A 11 -34.10 32.15 -37.54
C PHE A 11 -33.58 30.77 -37.17
N VAL A 12 -32.39 30.41 -37.69
CA VAL A 12 -31.68 29.19 -37.29
C VAL A 12 -31.15 29.42 -35.88
N ALA A 13 -31.88 28.89 -34.89
CA ALA A 13 -31.42 28.82 -33.52
C ALA A 13 -30.21 27.89 -33.46
N VAL A 14 -29.01 28.45 -33.48
CA VAL A 14 -27.78 27.72 -33.15
C VAL A 14 -27.86 27.38 -31.67
N LEU A 15 -28.33 26.17 -31.37
CA LEU A 15 -28.20 25.58 -30.05
C LEU A 15 -26.70 25.31 -29.83
N VAL A 16 -26.02 26.27 -29.21
CA VAL A 16 -24.70 26.02 -28.62
C VAL A 16 -24.93 25.13 -27.40
N SER A 17 -25.00 23.83 -27.64
CA SER A 17 -24.95 22.85 -26.56
C SER A 17 -23.50 22.79 -26.09
N CYS A 18 -23.19 23.47 -24.98
CA CYS A 18 -22.00 23.12 -24.20
C CYS A 18 -22.24 21.72 -23.63
N GLN A 19 -21.80 20.68 -24.35
CA GLN A 19 -21.63 19.38 -23.71
C GLN A 19 -20.38 19.49 -22.85
N ASP A 20 -20.57 19.89 -21.60
CA ASP A 20 -19.58 19.70 -20.55
C ASP A 20 -19.43 18.18 -20.39
N VAL A 21 -18.47 17.60 -21.11
CA VAL A 21 -18.16 16.18 -21.01
C VAL A 21 -17.62 15.96 -19.61
N THR A 22 -18.32 15.18 -18.79
CA THR A 22 -17.82 14.78 -17.47
C THR A 22 -16.50 14.03 -17.68
N ILE A 23 -15.38 14.69 -17.36
CA ILE A 23 -14.06 14.09 -17.46
C ILE A 23 -13.95 13.10 -16.30
N GLY A 24 -13.83 11.81 -16.63
CA GLY A 24 -13.53 10.73 -15.68
C GLY A 24 -14.56 10.46 -14.57
N PHE A 25 -14.20 9.59 -13.63
CA PHE A 25 -14.92 9.33 -12.38
C PHE A 25 -13.98 8.83 -11.29
N LEU A 26 -14.42 8.92 -10.02
CA LEU A 26 -13.76 8.30 -8.87
C LEU A 26 -14.81 7.84 -7.85
N ASN A 27 -14.77 6.55 -7.50
CA ASN A 27 -15.64 5.89 -6.53
C ASN A 27 -14.80 5.14 -5.50
N VAL A 28 -15.09 5.38 -4.23
CA VAL A 28 -14.42 4.76 -3.07
C VAL A 28 -15.43 4.13 -2.10
N GLU A 29 -16.69 3.94 -2.49
CA GLU A 29 -17.75 3.40 -1.61
C GLU A 29 -17.44 1.99 -1.10
N LYS A 30 -16.69 1.21 -1.88
CA LYS A 30 -16.24 -0.14 -1.51
C LYS A 30 -14.77 -0.16 -1.11
N ALA A 31 -14.14 1.01 -0.96
CA ALA A 31 -12.72 1.07 -0.67
C ALA A 31 -12.43 0.58 0.74
N GLY A 32 -11.48 -0.35 0.87
CA GLY A 32 -11.11 -0.93 2.16
C GLY A 32 -9.97 -1.91 2.05
N TYR A 33 -9.40 -2.25 3.20
CA TYR A 33 -8.39 -3.30 3.31
C TYR A 33 -9.07 -4.58 3.80
N GLU A 34 -8.67 -5.73 3.23
CA GLU A 34 -9.08 -7.03 3.76
C GLU A 34 -8.44 -7.28 5.14
N ILE A 35 -7.16 -6.93 5.28
CA ILE A 35 -6.44 -6.89 6.55
C ILE A 35 -6.22 -5.41 6.88
N ASP A 36 -7.04 -4.86 7.76
CA ASP A 36 -7.08 -3.43 8.09
C ASP A 36 -6.11 -3.00 9.20
N SER A 37 -5.15 -3.87 9.55
CA SER A 37 -4.15 -3.56 10.56
C SER A 37 -2.77 -4.12 10.28
N LEU A 38 -1.75 -3.43 10.80
CA LEU A 38 -0.35 -3.83 10.74
C LEU A 38 0.25 -3.70 12.14
N GLU A 39 0.83 -4.79 12.64
CA GLU A 39 1.66 -4.75 13.84
C GLU A 39 3.09 -4.37 13.48
N VAL A 40 3.63 -3.40 14.22
CA VAL A 40 4.97 -2.85 14.03
C VAL A 40 5.68 -2.94 15.37
N LYS A 41 6.87 -3.55 15.42
CA LYS A 41 7.61 -3.66 16.68
C LYS A 41 8.55 -2.48 16.88
N ALA A 42 8.47 -1.85 18.05
CA ALA A 42 9.42 -0.83 18.48
C ALA A 42 10.78 -1.44 18.86
N VAL A 43 10.79 -2.69 19.34
CA VAL A 43 12.00 -3.44 19.69
C VAL A 43 12.00 -4.75 18.91
N LEU A 44 13.02 -4.95 18.08
CA LEU A 44 13.18 -6.15 17.26
C LEU A 44 13.82 -7.27 18.07
N ASP A 45 13.33 -8.50 17.88
CA ASP A 45 14.07 -9.70 18.28
C ASP A 45 15.01 -10.09 17.14
N ASN A 46 16.21 -9.51 17.15
CA ASN A 46 17.21 -9.68 16.10
C ASN A 46 18.39 -10.56 16.53
N ALA A 47 18.17 -11.50 17.46
CA ALA A 47 19.19 -12.44 17.88
C ALA A 47 19.81 -13.14 16.66
N VAL A 48 21.13 -13.11 16.56
CA VAL A 48 21.84 -13.69 15.41
C VAL A 48 21.75 -15.22 15.49
N PRO A 49 21.26 -15.91 14.45
CA PRO A 49 21.20 -17.36 14.43
C PRO A 49 22.61 -17.97 14.42
N GLU A 50 22.74 -19.11 15.07
CA GLU A 50 23.90 -19.98 14.91
C GLU A 50 23.77 -20.74 13.59
N ILE A 51 24.84 -20.73 12.79
CA ILE A 51 24.91 -21.46 11.53
C ILE A 51 25.57 -22.81 11.81
N ILE A 52 24.81 -23.89 11.69
CA ILE A 52 25.29 -25.25 11.88
C ILE A 52 25.22 -26.05 10.58
N PRO A 53 26.04 -27.10 10.40
CA PRO A 53 25.85 -28.05 9.31
C PRO A 53 24.44 -28.66 9.35
N ASN A 54 23.84 -28.90 8.18
CA ASN A 54 22.55 -29.56 8.06
C ASN A 54 22.74 -31.08 7.90
N PRO A 55 22.42 -31.90 8.92
CA PRO A 55 22.59 -33.35 8.82
C PRO A 55 21.68 -33.99 7.77
N GLU A 56 20.55 -33.35 7.46
CA GLU A 56 19.66 -33.82 6.40
C GLU A 56 20.33 -33.67 5.03
N TYR A 57 20.92 -32.51 4.75
CA TYR A 57 21.66 -32.27 3.51
C TYR A 57 22.79 -33.26 3.32
N GLU A 58 23.63 -33.44 4.34
CA GLU A 58 24.75 -34.40 4.31
C GLU A 58 24.25 -35.81 3.97
N ARG A 59 23.15 -36.25 4.60
CA ARG A 59 22.55 -37.56 4.34
C ARG A 59 22.10 -37.72 2.88
N TYR A 60 21.49 -36.71 2.28
CA TYR A 60 21.05 -36.79 0.88
C TYR A 60 22.25 -36.87 -0.08
N VAL A 61 23.26 -36.04 0.13
CA VAL A 61 24.50 -36.08 -0.64
C VAL A 61 25.18 -37.44 -0.52
N ASP A 62 25.25 -38.00 0.69
CA ASP A 62 25.82 -39.34 0.94
C ASP A 62 25.03 -40.47 0.26
N MET A 63 23.72 -40.29 0.07
CA MET A 63 22.86 -41.21 -0.69
C MET A 63 23.05 -41.08 -2.21
N GLY A 64 23.97 -40.22 -2.68
CA GLY A 64 24.26 -39.97 -4.08
C GLY A 64 23.30 -38.99 -4.74
N PHE A 65 22.53 -38.22 -3.97
CA PHE A 65 21.75 -37.11 -4.54
C PHE A 65 22.68 -35.99 -4.98
N ASP A 66 22.31 -35.37 -6.08
CA ASP A 66 22.99 -34.20 -6.59
C ASP A 66 22.83 -33.00 -5.63
N PRO A 67 23.94 -32.34 -5.22
CA PRO A 67 23.92 -31.18 -4.35
C PRO A 67 23.05 -30.01 -4.83
N GLU A 68 23.03 -29.72 -6.13
CA GLU A 68 22.20 -28.65 -6.68
C GLU A 68 20.72 -29.00 -6.54
N ARG A 69 20.35 -30.25 -6.85
CA ARG A 69 18.99 -30.73 -6.65
C ARG A 69 18.51 -30.66 -5.20
N CYS A 70 19.39 -30.90 -4.23
CA CYS A 70 19.05 -30.74 -2.81
C CYS A 70 18.68 -29.29 -2.47
N ILE A 71 19.45 -28.33 -2.98
CA ILE A 71 19.20 -26.89 -2.81
C ILE A 71 17.88 -26.48 -3.48
N GLU A 72 17.59 -26.99 -4.68
CA GLU A 72 16.31 -26.75 -5.37
C GLU A 72 15.11 -27.28 -4.58
N MET A 73 15.30 -28.35 -3.80
CA MET A 73 14.29 -28.92 -2.91
C MET A 73 14.18 -28.19 -1.57
N GLY A 74 14.95 -27.12 -1.35
CA GLY A 74 14.99 -26.36 -0.10
C GLY A 74 15.81 -27.02 1.00
N ILE A 75 16.64 -28.02 0.68
CA ILE A 75 17.55 -28.68 1.62
C ILE A 75 18.92 -28.03 1.44
N TYR A 76 19.25 -27.09 2.33
CA TYR A 76 20.50 -26.33 2.27
C TYR A 76 21.63 -26.98 3.09
N PRO A 77 22.91 -26.75 2.76
CA PRO A 77 24.05 -27.32 3.49
C PRO A 77 24.14 -26.93 4.97
N THR A 78 23.52 -25.81 5.34
CA THR A 78 23.55 -25.25 6.69
C THR A 78 22.15 -24.90 7.16
N LEU A 79 21.94 -25.00 8.47
CA LEU A 79 20.74 -24.51 9.15
C LEU A 79 21.08 -23.27 9.96
N GLU A 80 20.13 -22.34 10.02
CA GLU A 80 20.14 -21.19 10.93
C GLU A 80 19.24 -21.54 12.13
N ILE A 81 19.82 -21.70 13.32
CA ILE A 81 19.09 -22.07 14.54
C ILE A 81 19.18 -20.98 15.60
N GLY A 82 18.11 -20.80 16.39
CA GLY A 82 18.09 -19.87 17.52
C GLY A 82 18.12 -18.38 17.15
N GLY A 83 17.92 -18.04 15.88
CA GLY A 83 17.76 -16.65 15.44
C GLY A 83 16.46 -16.04 15.93
N GLY A 84 16.49 -14.75 16.25
CA GLY A 84 15.31 -13.98 16.60
C GLY A 84 14.38 -13.83 15.39
N GLU A 85 13.08 -13.69 15.65
CA GLU A 85 12.06 -13.66 14.59
C GLU A 85 12.20 -12.47 13.62
N ASP A 86 12.88 -11.41 14.05
CA ASP A 86 13.14 -10.20 13.26
C ASP A 86 14.56 -10.14 12.68
N TYR A 87 15.41 -11.13 12.90
CA TYR A 87 16.81 -11.12 12.42
C TYR A 87 16.92 -10.82 10.90
N THR A 88 16.14 -11.51 10.07
CA THR A 88 16.15 -11.28 8.61
C THR A 88 15.66 -9.88 8.25
N ARG A 89 14.66 -9.37 8.98
CA ARG A 89 14.09 -8.04 8.76
C ARG A 89 15.08 -6.94 9.14
N ASP A 90 15.75 -7.09 10.27
CA ASP A 90 16.83 -6.24 10.74
C ASP A 90 18.00 -6.24 9.75
N LYS A 91 18.51 -7.43 9.41
CA LYS A 91 19.66 -7.64 8.51
C LYS A 91 19.49 -7.01 7.14
N TYR A 92 18.28 -7.06 6.58
CA TYR A 92 17.99 -6.52 5.23
C TYR A 92 17.18 -5.22 5.27
N ASN A 93 16.98 -4.62 6.45
CA ASN A 93 16.21 -3.40 6.66
C ASN A 93 14.81 -3.45 6.00
N ILE A 94 14.12 -4.59 6.14
CA ILE A 94 12.83 -4.85 5.50
C ILE A 94 11.74 -4.01 6.19
N PRO A 95 11.03 -3.12 5.47
CA PRO A 95 10.00 -2.29 6.09
C PRO A 95 8.76 -3.10 6.49
N TRP A 96 8.05 -2.60 7.49
CA TRP A 96 6.70 -3.06 7.81
C TRP A 96 5.74 -2.55 6.74
N THR A 97 5.05 -3.48 6.08
CA THR A 97 4.27 -3.19 4.86
C THR A 97 2.86 -3.74 4.99
N SER A 98 1.84 -2.93 4.70
CA SER A 98 0.44 -3.39 4.67
C SER A 98 0.11 -4.15 3.39
N THR A 99 -1.08 -4.73 3.32
CA THR A 99 -1.68 -5.10 2.01
C THR A 99 -2.04 -3.83 1.23
N PRO A 100 -2.23 -3.91 -0.11
CA PRO A 100 -2.88 -2.86 -0.87
C PRO A 100 -4.33 -2.64 -0.40
N ILE A 101 -4.88 -1.46 -0.67
CA ILE A 101 -6.31 -1.19 -0.51
C ILE A 101 -7.04 -1.65 -1.77
N GLU A 102 -8.24 -2.20 -1.60
CA GLU A 102 -9.09 -2.65 -2.72
C GLU A 102 -10.34 -1.78 -2.83
N GLY A 103 -11.09 -1.90 -3.93
CA GLY A 103 -12.39 -1.25 -4.09
C GLY A 103 -12.34 0.25 -4.42
N VAL A 104 -11.21 0.75 -4.91
CA VAL A 104 -11.07 2.10 -5.49
C VAL A 104 -11.22 2.01 -6.99
N ASP A 105 -12.34 2.52 -7.52
CA ASP A 105 -12.66 2.52 -8.95
C ASP A 105 -12.58 3.94 -9.50
N GLY A 106 -11.86 4.15 -10.60
CA GLY A 106 -11.80 5.47 -11.21
C GLY A 106 -11.03 5.51 -12.52
N THR A 107 -11.12 6.65 -13.20
CA THR A 107 -10.32 6.91 -14.40
C THR A 107 -8.86 7.13 -14.02
N ALA A 108 -7.96 6.34 -14.62
CA ALA A 108 -6.52 6.46 -14.39
C ALA A 108 -5.95 7.76 -15.00
N PRO A 109 -4.87 8.34 -14.43
CA PRO A 109 -4.17 7.90 -13.23
C PRO A 109 -4.91 8.28 -11.93
N ILE A 110 -4.90 7.38 -10.95
CA ILE A 110 -5.37 7.64 -9.58
C ILE A 110 -4.14 7.83 -8.69
N TYR A 111 -4.14 8.91 -7.92
CA TYR A 111 -3.12 9.24 -6.94
C TYR A 111 -3.64 8.99 -5.53
N VAL A 112 -2.73 8.60 -4.63
CA VAL A 112 -3.02 8.32 -3.22
C VAL A 112 -2.15 9.19 -2.35
N SER A 113 -2.71 9.72 -1.27
CA SER A 113 -1.98 10.47 -0.25
C SER A 113 -2.53 10.20 1.14
N ILE A 114 -1.69 10.41 2.15
CA ILE A 114 -2.11 10.30 3.56
C ILE A 114 -2.90 11.56 3.92
N LYS A 115 -4.19 11.41 4.18
CA LYS A 115 -5.07 12.50 4.64
C LYS A 115 -4.74 12.87 6.08
N SER A 116 -4.79 11.87 6.96
CA SER A 116 -4.62 12.07 8.39
C SER A 116 -4.12 10.81 9.08
N VAL A 117 -3.48 11.03 10.22
CA VAL A 117 -3.12 10.01 11.20
C VAL A 117 -3.67 10.51 12.52
N ALA A 118 -4.40 9.67 13.24
CA ALA A 118 -4.96 9.94 14.56
C ALA A 118 -4.50 8.87 15.56
N SER A 119 -4.32 9.25 16.82
CA SER A 119 -3.99 8.32 17.90
C SER A 119 -4.45 8.92 19.24
N ASN A 120 -4.82 8.07 20.19
CA ASN A 120 -5.19 8.47 21.55
C ASN A 120 -4.06 8.23 22.56
N ASP A 121 -3.09 7.38 22.21
CA ASP A 121 -2.07 6.83 23.10
C ASP A 121 -0.65 6.88 22.52
N GLY A 122 -0.49 7.33 21.27
CA GLY A 122 0.80 7.46 20.59
C GLY A 122 1.13 8.89 20.13
N ASP A 123 2.36 9.07 19.64
CA ASP A 123 2.82 10.32 19.02
C ASP A 123 2.57 10.31 17.50
N VAL A 124 1.52 11.01 17.07
CA VAL A 124 1.14 11.13 15.66
C VAL A 124 2.24 11.78 14.80
N GLY A 125 2.99 12.73 15.35
CA GLY A 125 4.05 13.44 14.64
C GLY A 125 5.19 12.49 14.25
N LYS A 126 5.57 11.60 15.18
CA LYS A 126 6.59 10.57 14.95
C LYS A 126 6.20 9.59 13.84
N LEU A 127 4.96 9.10 13.83
CA LEU A 127 4.50 8.20 12.75
C LEU A 127 4.41 8.94 11.41
N LYS A 128 3.83 10.15 11.37
CA LYS A 128 3.72 10.93 10.13
C LYS A 128 5.07 11.26 9.48
N ALA A 129 6.13 11.39 10.28
CA ALA A 129 7.46 11.69 9.76
C ALA A 129 8.08 10.55 8.92
N VAL A 130 7.61 9.30 9.12
CA VAL A 130 8.20 8.11 8.49
C VAL A 130 7.20 7.28 7.67
N LEU A 131 5.91 7.45 7.90
CA LEU A 131 4.85 6.73 7.18
C LEU A 131 4.80 7.17 5.72
N THR A 132 4.79 6.20 4.82
CA THR A 132 4.64 6.43 3.37
C THR A 132 3.51 5.61 2.80
N VAL A 133 2.92 6.07 1.69
CA VAL A 133 1.86 5.38 0.96
C VAL A 133 2.27 5.22 -0.51
N LYS A 134 2.06 4.03 -1.09
CA LYS A 134 2.26 3.75 -2.51
C LYS A 134 0.96 4.00 -3.30
N GLY A 135 1.05 4.00 -4.63
CA GLY A 135 -0.08 4.30 -5.53
C GLY A 135 -1.26 3.31 -5.43
N ASP A 136 -1.04 2.13 -4.87
CA ASP A 136 -2.06 1.11 -4.57
C ASP A 136 -2.57 1.18 -3.12
N GLY A 137 -2.28 2.27 -2.40
CA GLY A 137 -2.66 2.45 -1.01
C GLY A 137 -1.82 1.67 0.00
N MET A 138 -0.79 0.94 -0.43
CA MET A 138 0.07 0.20 0.49
C MET A 138 0.85 1.15 1.41
N LEU A 139 0.67 1.00 2.71
CA LEU A 139 1.35 1.77 3.75
C LEU A 139 2.66 1.10 4.13
N ASN A 140 3.72 1.89 4.31
CA ASN A 140 5.03 1.40 4.72
C ASN A 140 5.57 2.20 5.90
N VAL A 141 6.12 1.49 6.89
CA VAL A 141 6.90 2.02 8.00
C VAL A 141 8.31 1.40 7.92
N PRO A 142 9.39 2.19 8.02
CA PRO A 142 10.75 1.65 8.03
C PRO A 142 10.96 0.60 9.12
N CYS A 143 11.89 -0.34 8.92
CA CYS A 143 12.24 -1.36 9.92
C CYS A 143 12.64 -0.71 11.26
N HIS A 144 13.56 0.25 11.20
CA HIS A 144 14.02 1.03 12.34
C HIS A 144 13.28 2.36 12.41
N HIS A 145 12.72 2.67 13.59
CA HIS A 145 11.98 3.90 13.83
C HIS A 145 11.93 4.25 15.33
N ASP A 146 11.58 5.50 15.62
CA ASP A 146 11.36 5.99 16.99
C ASP A 146 9.87 6.23 17.29
N ILE A 147 8.96 5.56 16.59
CA ILE A 147 7.52 5.67 16.83
C ILE A 147 7.21 5.06 18.21
N PRO A 148 6.59 5.80 19.14
CA PRO A 148 6.16 5.23 20.41
C PRO A 148 5.13 4.12 20.26
N VAL A 149 5.08 3.22 21.23
CA VAL A 149 4.00 2.24 21.38
C VAL A 149 2.67 2.98 21.41
N GLY A 150 1.69 2.47 20.66
CA GLY A 150 0.38 3.09 20.55
C GLY A 150 -0.41 2.58 19.35
N ARG A 151 -1.67 3.00 19.28
CA ARG A 151 -2.58 2.67 18.18
C ARG A 151 -2.81 3.90 17.31
N TYR A 152 -2.52 3.75 16.03
CA TYR A 152 -2.59 4.83 15.04
C TYR A 152 -3.60 4.47 13.96
N VAL A 153 -4.57 5.36 13.71
CA VAL A 153 -5.63 5.20 12.71
C VAL A 153 -5.35 6.14 11.55
N ILE A 154 -5.34 5.58 10.33
CA ILE A 154 -4.92 6.26 9.10
C ILE A 154 -6.15 6.49 8.23
N SER A 155 -6.24 7.69 7.64
CA SER A 155 -7.16 8.00 6.54
C SER A 155 -6.35 8.32 5.28
N LEU A 156 -6.88 7.95 4.12
CA LEU A 156 -6.27 8.21 2.81
C LEU A 156 -7.17 9.11 1.96
N THR A 157 -6.54 9.89 1.08
CA THR A 157 -7.22 10.63 0.01
C THR A 157 -6.80 10.05 -1.33
N PHE A 158 -7.79 9.71 -2.16
CA PHE A 158 -7.64 9.30 -3.55
C PHE A 158 -8.07 10.45 -4.46
N SER A 159 -7.31 10.70 -5.52
CA SER A 159 -7.63 11.77 -6.46
C SER A 159 -7.27 11.40 -7.89
N ASN A 160 -8.05 11.90 -8.83
CA ASN A 160 -7.75 11.89 -10.26
C ASN A 160 -8.25 13.20 -10.89
N GLU A 161 -8.22 13.30 -12.21
CA GLU A 161 -8.65 14.51 -12.90
C GLU A 161 -10.12 14.85 -12.55
N GLY A 162 -10.33 15.98 -11.87
CA GLY A 162 -11.65 16.48 -11.51
C GLY A 162 -12.26 15.91 -10.21
N TYR A 163 -11.66 14.89 -9.58
CA TYR A 163 -12.19 14.30 -8.35
C TYR A 163 -11.16 14.10 -7.25
N SER A 164 -11.63 14.26 -6.01
CA SER A 164 -10.91 13.89 -4.79
C SER A 164 -11.91 13.28 -3.81
N LYS A 165 -11.55 12.11 -3.25
CA LYS A 165 -12.38 11.33 -2.34
C LYS A 165 -11.54 10.80 -1.20
N ASP A 166 -12.08 10.89 0.00
CA ASP A 166 -11.42 10.41 1.20
C ASP A 166 -11.97 9.05 1.61
N VAL A 167 -11.09 8.21 2.14
CA VAL A 167 -11.43 6.98 2.84
C VAL A 167 -10.94 7.14 4.28
N ASP A 168 -11.88 7.44 5.17
CA ASP A 168 -11.59 7.77 6.56
C ASP A 168 -11.39 6.54 7.43
N ASN A 169 -10.40 6.59 8.33
CA ASN A 169 -10.10 5.55 9.31
C ASN A 169 -9.96 4.15 8.68
N CYS A 170 -9.37 4.08 7.50
CA CYS A 170 -9.33 2.88 6.67
C CYS A 170 -8.28 1.85 7.10
N PHE A 171 -7.30 2.24 7.93
CA PHE A 171 -6.22 1.33 8.34
C PHE A 171 -5.71 1.65 9.75
N THR A 172 -5.26 0.63 10.48
CA THR A 172 -4.66 0.78 11.81
C THR A 172 -3.20 0.30 11.83
N ILE A 173 -2.28 1.13 12.30
CA ILE A 173 -0.92 0.70 12.66
C ILE A 173 -0.85 0.56 14.19
N ILE A 174 -0.42 -0.61 14.66
CA ILE A 174 -0.27 -0.91 16.10
C ILE A 174 1.22 -1.06 16.38
N VAL A 175 1.79 -0.11 17.11
CA VAL A 175 3.19 -0.18 17.54
C VAL A 175 3.26 -0.82 18.91
N LYS A 176 4.08 -1.86 19.09
CA LYS A 176 4.25 -2.62 20.35
C LYS A 176 5.69 -2.95 20.67
#